data_AF-A0A929DH45-F1
#
_entry.id   AF-A0A929DH45-F1
#
_cell.length_a   1.000
_cell.length_b   1.000
_cell.length_c   1.000
_cell.angle_alpha   90.00
_cell.angle_beta   90.00
_cell.angle_gamma   90.00
#
_symmetry.space_group_name_H-M   'P 1'
#
loop_
_entity.id
_entity.type
_entity.pdbx_description
1 polymer ?
#
loop_
_entity_poly.entity_id
_entity_poly.type
_entity_poly.pdbx_seq_one_letter_code
_entity_poly.pdbx_strand_id
1 'polypeptide(L)'
;MRRNVLYLKPRTLLMLDVIVPSEKDVDVTLLYQTNYIKDIKADQLESTITKENNILHMKHLYPEKLESKAVETPHYINTIIRKEPPLVREGMLTVTANTEGKPLVMANMLTTTKGEESDISYQNNNGYVSGVADGRSFIFSTRPGDIYNSDNFITDALTLTWDNEKTFATIVKSLKRDGRLLIASDIPLTCEISGKLIKYYHKEQADVIIGVEKEPASVLLNGSEITGWRYDKNGGNIKIKLPEGEGTLIINQ
;
A
#
# COMPACT_ATOMS: atom_id res chain seq x y z
N MET A 1 -9.78 -12.10 -2.36
CA MET A 1 -8.45 -11.52 -2.06
C MET A 1 -8.23 -10.30 -2.93
N ARG A 2 -7.66 -9.23 -2.37
CA ARG A 2 -7.24 -8.02 -3.12
C ARG A 2 -5.80 -7.69 -2.76
N ARG A 3 -4.93 -7.64 -3.77
CA ARG A 3 -3.52 -7.22 -3.64
C ARG A 3 -3.38 -5.75 -3.97
N ASN A 4 -2.72 -4.99 -3.11
CA ASN A 4 -2.34 -3.60 -3.34
C ASN A 4 -0.83 -3.49 -3.20
N VAL A 5 -0.18 -2.82 -4.14
CA VAL A 5 1.28 -2.67 -4.15
C VAL A 5 1.60 -1.19 -4.20
N LEU A 6 2.24 -0.70 -3.14
CA LEU A 6 2.74 0.66 -3.06
C LEU A 6 4.24 0.65 -3.33
N TYR A 7 4.66 1.40 -4.35
CA TYR A 7 6.07 1.58 -4.67
C TYR A 7 6.66 2.76 -3.89
N LEU A 8 7.53 2.44 -2.94
CA LEU A 8 8.33 3.38 -2.18
C LEU A 8 9.68 3.51 -2.89
N LYS A 9 9.84 4.61 -3.63
CA LYS A 9 11.09 4.91 -4.35
C LYS A 9 12.28 4.88 -3.38
N PRO A 10 13.44 4.35 -3.80
CA PRO A 10 13.79 4.03 -5.19
C PRO A 10 13.67 2.55 -5.57
N ARG A 11 13.36 1.64 -4.64
CA ARG A 11 13.47 0.19 -4.87
C ARG A 11 12.64 -0.67 -3.94
N THR A 12 11.76 -0.06 -3.15
CA THR A 12 11.01 -0.74 -2.09
C THR A 12 9.54 -0.85 -2.47
N LEU A 13 8.94 -2.01 -2.19
CA LEU A 13 7.53 -2.28 -2.44
C LEU A 13 6.86 -2.67 -1.12
N LEU A 14 5.81 -1.95 -0.73
CA LEU A 14 4.88 -2.41 0.29
C LEU A 14 3.75 -3.17 -0.40
N MET A 15 3.69 -4.47 -0.17
CA MET A 15 2.65 -5.36 -0.69
C MET A 15 1.63 -5.66 0.41
N LEU A 16 0.38 -5.30 0.16
CA LEU A 16 -0.75 -5.50 1.06
C LEU A 16 -1.77 -6.44 0.42
N ASP A 17 -1.81 -7.67 0.92
CA ASP A 17 -2.82 -8.64 0.55
C ASP A 17 -3.95 -8.62 1.57
N VAL A 18 -5.13 -8.19 1.13
CA VAL A 18 -6.35 -8.15 1.96
C VAL A 18 -7.24 -9.34 1.60
N ILE A 19 -7.50 -10.19 2.59
CA ILE A 19 -8.33 -11.38 2.47
C ILE A 19 -9.52 -11.20 3.40
N VAL A 20 -10.71 -11.08 2.82
CA VAL A 20 -11.97 -11.11 3.55
C VAL A 20 -12.49 -12.55 3.48
N PRO A 21 -12.53 -13.30 4.59
CA PRO A 21 -13.12 -14.64 4.60
C PRO A 21 -14.63 -14.54 4.34
N SER A 22 -15.24 -15.61 3.81
CA SER A 22 -16.69 -15.68 3.65
C SER A 22 -17.38 -16.05 4.96
N GLU A 23 -17.41 -17.33 5.29
CA GLU A 23 -18.12 -17.88 6.47
C GLU A 23 -17.20 -18.58 7.47
N LYS A 24 -16.02 -19.04 7.01
CA LYS A 24 -15.09 -19.83 7.81
C LYS A 24 -13.69 -19.26 7.71
N ASP A 25 -12.92 -19.54 8.74
CA ASP A 25 -11.49 -19.24 8.72
C ASP A 25 -10.77 -20.10 7.71
N VAL A 26 -9.80 -19.47 7.05
CA VAL A 26 -8.98 -20.08 6.02
C VAL A 26 -7.51 -19.77 6.27
N ASP A 27 -6.67 -20.76 6.00
CA ASP A 27 -5.24 -20.55 5.86
C ASP A 27 -4.98 -19.97 4.46
N VAL A 28 -4.28 -18.85 4.43
CA VAL A 28 -3.88 -18.15 3.21
C VAL A 28 -2.38 -18.30 3.07
N THR A 29 -1.94 -18.89 1.96
CA THR A 29 -0.52 -19.02 1.63
C THR A 29 -0.17 -18.16 0.42
N LEU A 30 0.73 -17.20 0.62
CA LEU A 30 1.37 -16.44 -0.44
C LEU A 30 2.59 -17.21 -0.96
N LEU A 31 2.69 -17.34 -2.29
CA LEU A 31 3.77 -18.06 -2.96
C LEU A 31 4.69 -17.07 -3.67
N TYR A 32 5.98 -17.08 -3.32
CA TYR A 32 7.02 -16.29 -3.97
C TYR A 32 8.00 -17.22 -4.68
N GLN A 33 7.87 -17.32 -6.00
CA GLN A 33 8.69 -18.20 -6.81
C GLN A 33 10.11 -17.64 -6.95
N THR A 34 11.11 -18.51 -6.79
CA THR A 34 12.53 -18.18 -6.97
C THR A 34 13.19 -19.23 -7.88
N ASN A 35 14.48 -19.06 -8.17
CA ASN A 35 15.20 -20.05 -8.97
C ASN A 35 15.58 -21.27 -8.14
N TYR A 36 16.41 -21.11 -7.09
CA TYR A 36 16.98 -22.23 -6.36
C TYR A 36 16.62 -22.16 -4.88
N ILE A 37 16.29 -23.33 -4.30
CA ILE A 37 15.93 -23.39 -2.88
C ILE A 37 17.09 -22.95 -1.96
N LYS A 38 18.33 -23.21 -2.37
CA LYS A 38 19.54 -22.82 -1.65
C LYS A 38 19.70 -21.30 -1.50
N ASP A 39 19.03 -20.54 -2.35
CA ASP A 39 19.10 -19.07 -2.38
C ASP A 39 18.07 -18.44 -1.43
N ILE A 40 17.18 -19.24 -0.83
CA ILE A 40 16.09 -18.79 0.03
C ILE A 40 16.46 -19.01 1.49
N LYS A 41 16.41 -17.95 2.30
CA LYS A 41 16.38 -18.03 3.76
C LYS A 41 14.99 -17.60 4.24
N ALA A 42 14.18 -18.56 4.67
CA ALA A 42 12.88 -18.29 5.24
C ALA A 42 13.02 -17.95 6.74
N ASP A 43 12.28 -16.93 7.19
CA ASP A 43 12.21 -16.50 8.58
C ASP A 43 10.84 -15.86 8.85
N GLN A 44 10.40 -15.85 10.11
CA GLN A 44 9.09 -15.30 10.49
C GLN A 44 9.04 -13.77 10.44
N LEU A 45 10.17 -13.09 10.64
CA LEU A 45 10.25 -11.63 10.61
C LEU A 45 10.77 -11.13 9.27
N GLU A 46 11.78 -11.79 8.71
CA GLU A 46 12.37 -11.38 7.45
C GLU A 46 12.96 -12.54 6.65
N SER A 47 12.29 -12.89 5.56
CA SER A 47 12.85 -13.84 4.60
C SER A 47 13.79 -13.12 3.62
N THR A 48 14.83 -13.80 3.14
CA THR A 48 15.73 -13.27 2.11
C THR A 48 15.88 -14.22 0.92
N ILE A 49 16.11 -13.64 -0.25
CA ILE A 49 16.45 -14.36 -1.48
C ILE A 49 17.72 -13.75 -2.06
N THR A 50 18.79 -14.55 -2.15
CA THR A 50 20.11 -14.08 -2.59
C THR A 50 20.41 -14.48 -4.02
N LYS A 51 20.94 -13.54 -4.81
CA LYS A 51 21.47 -13.82 -6.15
C LYS A 51 22.78 -13.06 -6.34
N GLU A 52 23.88 -13.80 -6.41
CA GLU A 52 25.23 -13.24 -6.44
C GLU A 52 25.43 -12.29 -5.26
N ASN A 53 25.73 -11.01 -5.50
CA ASN A 53 25.91 -9.99 -4.47
C ASN A 53 24.63 -9.20 -4.16
N ASN A 54 23.49 -9.58 -4.73
CA ASN A 54 22.21 -8.91 -4.50
C ASN A 54 21.34 -9.73 -3.55
N ILE A 55 20.65 -9.05 -2.64
CA ILE A 55 19.71 -9.66 -1.71
C ILE A 55 18.36 -8.99 -1.86
N LEU A 56 17.30 -9.78 -2.08
CA LEU A 56 15.92 -9.35 -1.89
C LEU A 56 15.54 -9.63 -0.44
N HIS A 57 15.30 -8.58 0.33
CA HIS A 57 14.74 -8.65 1.69
C HIS A 57 13.22 -8.62 1.60
N MET A 58 12.57 -9.50 2.35
CA MET A 58 11.13 -9.59 2.50
C MET A 58 10.78 -9.49 3.98
N LYS A 59 10.66 -8.26 4.48
CA LYS A 59 10.20 -7.99 5.85
C LYS A 59 8.71 -8.31 5.94
N HIS A 60 8.34 -9.20 6.84
CA HIS A 60 6.96 -9.54 7.12
C HIS A 60 6.43 -8.62 8.23
N LEU A 61 5.68 -7.58 7.85
CA LEU A 61 5.26 -6.51 8.76
C LEU A 61 3.99 -6.85 9.53
N TYR A 62 3.09 -7.64 8.93
CA TYR A 62 1.82 -8.05 9.54
C TYR A 62 1.25 -9.28 8.80
N PRO A 63 0.53 -10.20 9.45
CA PRO A 63 0.27 -10.28 10.90
C PRO A 63 1.50 -10.69 11.71
N GLU A 64 1.46 -10.51 13.03
CA GLU A 64 2.56 -10.91 13.94
C GLU A 64 2.80 -12.42 13.97
N LYS A 65 1.73 -13.20 13.75
CA LYS A 65 1.80 -14.66 13.66
C LYS A 65 1.66 -15.09 12.21
N LEU A 66 2.76 -15.58 11.65
CA LEU A 66 2.81 -16.17 10.33
C LEU A 66 3.80 -17.33 10.31
N GLU A 67 3.66 -18.19 9.30
CA GLU A 67 4.61 -19.24 9.00
C GLU A 67 5.33 -18.93 7.68
N SER A 68 6.66 -18.94 7.70
CA SER A 68 7.49 -18.77 6.50
C SER A 68 8.32 -20.02 6.27
N LYS A 69 8.31 -20.55 5.03
CA LYS A 69 9.05 -21.77 4.66
C LYS A 69 9.67 -21.65 3.26
N ALA A 70 10.89 -22.15 3.12
CA ALA A 70 11.46 -22.47 1.82
C ALA A 70 11.04 -23.90 1.45
N VAL A 71 10.34 -24.05 0.33
CA VAL A 71 9.84 -25.35 -0.13
C VAL A 71 10.42 -25.67 -1.50
N GLU A 72 10.71 -26.95 -1.72
CA GLU A 72 11.20 -27.44 -3.01
C GLU A 72 10.09 -27.44 -4.05
N THR A 73 10.44 -27.04 -5.27
CA THR A 73 9.54 -27.10 -6.43
C THR A 73 10.03 -28.15 -7.42
N PRO A 74 9.12 -28.83 -8.14
CA PRO A 74 9.51 -29.79 -9.16
C PRO A 74 10.25 -29.08 -10.30
N HIS A 75 11.20 -29.77 -10.93
CA HIS A 75 11.81 -29.28 -12.16
C HIS A 75 10.78 -29.22 -13.29
N TYR A 76 10.69 -28.05 -13.91
CA TYR A 76 9.86 -27.88 -15.09
C TYR A 76 10.54 -28.46 -16.32
N ILE A 77 9.76 -28.84 -17.33
CA ILE A 77 10.28 -29.37 -18.60
C ILE A 77 11.31 -28.42 -19.24
N ASN A 78 11.12 -27.11 -19.10
CA ASN A 78 12.07 -26.10 -19.56
C ASN A 78 13.40 -26.13 -18.80
N THR A 79 13.41 -26.47 -17.52
CA THR A 79 14.63 -26.66 -16.73
C THR A 79 15.44 -27.83 -17.30
N ILE A 80 14.77 -28.93 -17.60
CA ILE A 80 15.39 -30.14 -18.16
C ILE A 80 15.93 -29.90 -19.56
N ILE A 81 15.19 -29.18 -20.41
CA ILE A 81 15.59 -28.90 -21.80
C ILE A 81 16.77 -27.91 -21.86
N ARG A 82 16.84 -26.94 -20.93
CA ARG A 82 17.77 -25.82 -21.01
C ARG A 82 19.02 -25.93 -20.14
N LYS A 83 19.04 -26.80 -19.13
CA LYS A 83 20.16 -26.91 -18.18
C LYS A 83 20.86 -28.25 -18.32
N GLU A 84 22.18 -28.22 -18.32
CA GLU A 84 22.99 -29.43 -18.29
C GLU A 84 22.99 -30.07 -16.89
N PRO A 85 22.99 -31.40 -16.79
CA PRO A 85 23.14 -32.10 -15.51
C PRO A 85 24.49 -31.78 -14.82
N PRO A 86 24.54 -31.81 -13.47
CA PRO A 86 23.45 -32.11 -12.55
C PRO A 86 22.49 -30.93 -12.37
N LEU A 87 21.18 -31.23 -12.34
CA LEU A 87 20.16 -30.23 -12.04
C LEU A 87 20.27 -29.76 -10.58
N VAL A 88 20.09 -28.45 -10.37
CA VAL A 88 20.13 -27.82 -9.04
C VAL A 88 18.71 -27.64 -8.53
N ARG A 89 18.43 -28.09 -7.30
CA ARG A 89 17.11 -28.03 -6.63
C ARG A 89 16.48 -26.64 -6.73
N GLU A 90 15.27 -26.59 -7.28
CA GLU A 90 14.47 -25.37 -7.43
C GLU A 90 13.57 -25.19 -6.21
N GLY A 91 13.15 -23.96 -5.91
CA GLY A 91 12.34 -23.70 -4.73
C GLY A 91 11.49 -22.43 -4.80
N MET A 92 10.60 -22.30 -3.83
CA MET A 92 9.80 -21.11 -3.59
C MET A 92 9.72 -20.81 -2.11
N LEU A 93 9.50 -19.54 -1.77
CA LEU A 93 9.16 -19.11 -0.43
C LEU A 93 7.64 -19.11 -0.27
N THR A 94 7.14 -19.73 0.80
CA THR A 94 5.73 -19.70 1.19
C THR A 94 5.56 -18.92 2.46
N VAL A 95 4.60 -18.00 2.49
CA VAL A 95 4.21 -17.23 3.68
C VAL A 95 2.74 -17.50 3.98
N THR A 96 2.44 -18.08 5.14
CA THR A 96 1.09 -18.53 5.51
C THR A 96 0.57 -17.81 6.75
N ALA A 97 -0.69 -17.38 6.72
CA ALA A 97 -1.41 -16.84 7.89
C ALA A 97 -2.91 -17.20 7.83
N ASN A 98 -3.60 -17.11 8.96
CA ASN A 98 -5.02 -17.46 9.11
C ASN A 98 -5.90 -16.21 9.27
N THR A 99 -7.18 -16.28 8.87
CA THR A 99 -8.11 -15.13 8.94
C THR A 99 -8.69 -14.84 10.33
N GLU A 100 -8.66 -15.78 11.28
CA GLU A 100 -9.09 -15.59 12.69
C GLU A 100 -10.39 -14.77 12.89
N GLY A 101 -11.42 -15.02 12.08
CA GLY A 101 -12.76 -14.42 12.14
C GLY A 101 -12.86 -12.99 11.61
N LYS A 102 -11.80 -12.44 11.02
CA LYS A 102 -11.73 -11.04 10.54
C LYS A 102 -11.02 -10.94 9.19
N PRO A 103 -11.11 -9.80 8.49
CA PRO A 103 -10.24 -9.57 7.34
C PRO A 103 -8.76 -9.72 7.72
N LEU A 104 -8.05 -10.59 7.03
CA LEU A 104 -6.61 -10.75 7.15
C LEU A 104 -5.92 -9.76 6.23
N VAL A 105 -4.99 -9.00 6.79
CA VAL A 105 -4.01 -8.22 6.02
C VAL A 105 -2.67 -8.94 6.12
N MET A 106 -2.09 -9.34 5.00
CA MET A 106 -0.70 -9.80 4.95
C MET A 106 0.13 -8.69 4.31
N ALA A 107 0.96 -8.05 5.13
CA ALA A 107 1.79 -6.92 4.74
C ALA A 107 3.26 -7.35 4.65
N ASN A 108 3.79 -7.32 3.43
CA ASN A 108 5.18 -7.68 3.15
C ASN A 108 5.88 -6.48 2.50
N MET A 109 7.01 -6.07 3.08
CA MET A 109 7.87 -5.03 2.50
C MET A 109 9.04 -5.70 1.78
N LEU A 110 9.16 -5.46 0.48
CA LEU A 110 10.16 -6.05 -0.40
C LEU A 110 11.16 -4.98 -0.81
N THR A 111 12.45 -5.18 -0.56
CA THR A 111 13.51 -4.26 -0.97
C THR A 111 14.77 -4.99 -1.39
N THR A 112 15.57 -4.41 -2.29
CA THR A 112 16.80 -5.03 -2.79
C THR A 112 18.05 -4.28 -2.34
N THR A 113 19.03 -4.98 -1.78
CA THR A 113 20.32 -4.43 -1.35
C THR A 113 21.49 -5.11 -2.08
N LYS A 114 22.70 -4.56 -1.93
CA LYS A 114 23.95 -5.14 -2.41
C LYS A 114 24.74 -5.82 -1.28
N GLY A 115 24.06 -6.68 -0.53
CA GLY A 115 24.65 -7.41 0.61
C GLY A 115 24.53 -6.72 1.97
N GLU A 116 24.02 -5.49 2.00
CA GLU A 116 23.74 -4.73 3.22
C GLU A 116 22.35 -5.08 3.79
N GLU A 117 22.11 -4.75 5.06
CA GLU A 117 20.78 -4.86 5.66
C GLU A 117 19.78 -3.89 5.02
N SER A 118 18.49 -4.23 5.10
CA SER A 118 17.42 -3.34 4.64
C SER A 118 17.21 -2.16 5.60
N ASP A 119 17.13 -0.94 5.06
CA ASP A 119 16.73 0.26 5.81
C ASP A 119 15.20 0.31 5.97
N ILE A 120 14.68 -0.50 6.90
CA ILE A 120 13.24 -0.58 7.22
C ILE A 120 13.06 -0.57 8.74
N SER A 121 12.32 0.42 9.24
CA SER A 121 11.87 0.51 10.63
C SER A 121 10.35 0.65 10.68
N TYR A 122 9.70 0.01 11.66
CA TYR A 122 8.25 0.05 11.79
C TYR A 122 7.79 -0.20 13.22
N GLN A 123 6.54 0.15 13.48
CA GLN A 123 5.85 -0.05 14.75
C GLN A 123 4.42 -0.52 14.49
N ASN A 124 4.02 -1.57 15.21
CA ASN A 124 2.64 -2.03 15.27
C ASN A 124 1.84 -1.13 16.22
N ASN A 125 0.71 -0.62 15.74
CA ASN A 125 -0.21 0.19 16.54
C ASN A 125 -1.61 -0.44 16.50
N ASN A 126 -2.54 0.14 17.27
CA ASN A 126 -3.91 -0.36 17.29
C ASN A 126 -4.67 -0.02 15.99
N GLY A 127 -4.68 -0.96 15.04
CA GLY A 127 -5.43 -0.85 13.78
C GLY A 127 -4.62 -0.41 12.57
N TYR A 128 -3.34 -0.12 12.76
CA TYR A 128 -2.44 0.26 11.69
C TYR A 128 -0.99 -0.09 12.04
N VAL A 129 -0.14 -0.12 11.03
CA VAL A 129 1.32 -0.19 11.16
C VAL A 129 1.89 1.05 10.51
N SER A 130 2.88 1.66 11.14
CA SER A 130 3.58 2.85 10.64
C SER A 130 5.09 2.62 10.63
N GLY A 131 5.80 3.24 9.71
CA GLY A 131 7.25 3.10 9.63
C GLY A 131 7.91 3.97 8.60
N VAL A 132 9.21 3.72 8.41
CA VAL A 132 10.05 4.35 7.39
C VAL A 132 10.81 3.25 6.65
N ALA A 133 10.83 3.33 5.32
CA ALA A 133 11.61 2.44 4.46
C ALA A 133 12.37 3.24 3.40
N ASP A 134 13.70 3.07 3.30
CA ASP A 134 14.60 3.89 2.46
C ASP A 134 14.30 5.40 2.59
N GLY A 135 14.13 5.89 3.82
CA GLY A 135 13.78 7.29 4.12
C GLY A 135 12.36 7.73 3.74
N ARG A 136 11.48 6.83 3.29
CA ARG A 136 10.08 7.12 2.97
C ARG A 136 9.14 6.65 4.06
N SER A 137 8.33 7.57 4.59
CA SER A 137 7.31 7.24 5.58
C SER A 137 6.18 6.43 4.95
N PHE A 138 5.66 5.45 5.68
CA PHE A 138 4.50 4.70 5.27
C PHE A 138 3.58 4.39 6.46
N ILE A 139 2.29 4.26 6.17
CA ILE A 139 1.29 3.72 7.09
C ILE A 139 0.42 2.75 6.29
N PHE A 140 -0.03 1.66 6.91
CA PHE A 140 -1.12 0.85 6.39
C PHE A 140 -2.06 0.39 7.48
N SER A 141 -3.34 0.22 7.11
CA SER A 141 -4.37 -0.28 8.01
C SER A 141 -4.29 -1.80 8.18
N THR A 142 -4.45 -2.28 9.41
CA THR A 142 -4.65 -3.70 9.71
C THR A 142 -6.14 -4.07 9.81
N ARG A 143 -7.03 -3.08 9.72
CA ARG A 143 -8.49 -3.23 9.67
C ARG A 143 -9.05 -2.35 8.55
N PRO A 144 -8.97 -2.78 7.28
CA PRO A 144 -9.31 -1.94 6.14
C PRO A 144 -10.74 -1.37 6.22
N GLY A 145 -10.87 -0.05 6.09
CA GLY A 145 -12.13 0.68 6.20
C GLY A 145 -12.45 1.22 7.60
N ASP A 146 -11.77 0.75 8.65
CA ASP A 146 -11.84 1.37 9.97
C ASP A 146 -11.01 2.67 9.99
N ILE A 147 -11.51 3.66 10.74
CA ILE A 147 -10.75 4.86 11.03
C ILE A 147 -9.63 4.53 12.02
N TYR A 148 -8.43 5.00 11.72
CA TYR A 148 -7.30 5.01 12.65
C TYR A 148 -6.72 6.42 12.79
N ASN A 149 -6.03 6.62 13.91
CA ASN A 149 -5.37 7.88 14.25
C ASN A 149 -3.88 7.61 14.43
N SER A 150 -3.07 8.26 13.60
CA SER A 150 -1.62 8.35 13.72
C SER A 150 -1.26 9.80 14.03
N ASP A 151 -0.06 10.06 14.56
CA ASP A 151 0.33 11.39 15.08
C ASP A 151 -0.11 12.57 14.22
N ASN A 152 0.03 12.46 12.89
CA ASN A 152 -0.32 13.54 11.97
C ASN A 152 -1.57 13.26 11.12
N PHE A 153 -2.18 12.07 11.17
CA PHE A 153 -3.30 11.70 10.29
C PHE A 153 -4.46 11.02 11.01
N ILE A 154 -5.68 11.44 10.65
CA ILE A 154 -6.92 10.72 10.96
C ILE A 154 -7.53 10.27 9.64
N THR A 155 -7.67 8.97 9.43
CA THR A 155 -8.02 8.42 8.11
C THR A 155 -8.52 6.98 8.18
N ASP A 156 -9.24 6.56 7.14
CA ASP A 156 -9.64 5.17 6.89
C ASP A 156 -8.87 4.53 5.72
N ALA A 157 -7.86 5.22 5.18
CA ALA A 157 -7.07 4.78 4.04
C ALA A 157 -6.44 3.39 4.27
N LEU A 158 -6.39 2.55 3.23
CA LEU A 158 -5.68 1.28 3.30
C LEU A 158 -4.18 1.49 3.52
N THR A 159 -3.58 2.42 2.77
CA THR A 159 -2.17 2.80 2.97
C THR A 159 -1.91 4.23 2.55
N LEU A 160 -0.94 4.85 3.23
CA LEU A 160 -0.40 6.16 2.92
C LEU A 160 1.11 6.11 2.79
N THR A 161 1.65 7.02 1.97
CA THR A 161 3.04 7.46 2.03
C THR A 161 3.08 8.96 1.80
N TRP A 162 4.04 9.64 2.38
CA TRP A 162 4.15 11.09 2.26
C TRP A 162 5.59 11.55 2.40
N ASP A 163 5.80 12.79 1.97
CA ASP A 163 6.94 13.62 2.33
C ASP A 163 6.45 15.03 2.71
N ASN A 164 7.35 16.01 2.66
CA ASN A 164 7.03 17.41 2.99
C ASN A 164 6.14 18.08 1.94
N GLU A 165 6.09 17.54 0.72
CA GLU A 165 5.37 18.14 -0.40
C GLU A 165 4.10 17.37 -0.76
N LYS A 166 4.16 16.04 -0.65
CA LYS A 166 3.14 15.15 -1.22
C LYS A 166 2.62 14.17 -0.20
N THR A 167 1.34 13.89 -0.29
CA THR A 167 0.68 12.77 0.42
C THR A 167 -0.03 11.91 -0.60
N PHE A 168 0.31 10.63 -0.63
CA PHE A 168 -0.38 9.61 -1.42
C PHE A 168 -1.18 8.72 -0.49
N ALA A 169 -2.46 8.52 -0.79
CA ALA A 169 -3.37 7.67 -0.02
C ALA A 169 -4.20 6.80 -0.96
N THR A 170 -4.41 5.54 -0.58
CA THR A 170 -5.18 4.57 -1.37
C THR A 170 -6.41 4.09 -0.62
N ILE A 171 -7.51 3.88 -1.35
CA ILE A 171 -8.78 3.35 -0.82
C ILE A 171 -9.18 4.11 0.45
N VAL A 172 -9.33 5.43 0.31
CA VAL A 172 -9.62 6.37 1.39
C VAL A 172 -10.96 7.04 1.19
N LYS A 173 -11.77 7.17 2.24
CA LYS A 173 -12.99 8.01 2.25
C LYS A 173 -12.79 9.30 3.00
N SER A 174 -11.90 9.35 3.98
CA SER A 174 -11.58 10.60 4.68
C SER A 174 -10.11 10.64 5.05
N LEU A 175 -9.45 11.74 4.71
CA LEU A 175 -8.08 12.01 5.08
C LEU A 175 -7.99 13.39 5.72
N LYS A 176 -7.62 13.41 7.00
CA LYS A 176 -7.23 14.63 7.70
C LYS A 176 -5.75 14.58 8.03
N ARG A 177 -5.09 15.73 7.94
CA ARG A 177 -3.71 15.92 8.38
C ARG A 177 -3.63 17.13 9.31
N ASP A 178 -3.01 16.97 10.48
CA ASP A 178 -2.85 18.05 11.47
C ASP A 178 -4.17 18.77 11.82
N GLY A 179 -5.24 17.98 11.97
CA GLY A 179 -6.60 18.46 12.26
C GLY A 179 -7.36 19.06 11.07
N ARG A 180 -6.70 19.30 9.93
CA ARG A 180 -7.30 19.86 8.72
C ARG A 180 -7.78 18.76 7.78
N LEU A 181 -8.97 18.93 7.21
CA LEU A 181 -9.45 18.06 6.15
C LEU A 181 -8.58 18.25 4.90
N LEU A 182 -8.07 17.16 4.33
CA LEU A 182 -7.45 17.18 3.01
C LEU A 182 -8.49 16.79 1.96
N ILE A 183 -9.10 15.61 2.11
CA ILE A 183 -10.12 15.11 1.20
C ILE A 183 -11.09 14.19 1.94
N ALA A 184 -12.35 14.20 1.52
CA ALA A 184 -13.34 13.21 1.90
C ALA A 184 -14.29 12.88 0.75
N SER A 185 -14.84 11.67 0.73
CA SER A 185 -15.86 11.22 -0.22
C SER A 185 -16.75 10.17 0.43
N ASP A 186 -17.94 9.97 -0.12
CA ASP A 186 -18.88 8.92 0.27
C ASP A 186 -18.38 7.51 -0.10
N ILE A 187 -17.60 7.41 -1.17
CA ILE A 187 -16.95 6.18 -1.63
C ILE A 187 -15.43 6.24 -1.48
N PRO A 188 -14.74 5.08 -1.37
CA PRO A 188 -13.28 5.08 -1.33
C PRO A 188 -12.68 5.55 -2.65
N LEU A 189 -11.66 6.38 -2.57
CA LEU A 189 -10.86 6.88 -3.69
C LEU A 189 -9.36 6.64 -3.46
N THR A 190 -8.55 6.80 -4.50
CA THR A 190 -7.08 6.85 -4.37
C THR A 190 -6.61 8.22 -4.83
N CYS A 191 -5.71 8.87 -4.10
CA CYS A 191 -5.26 10.22 -4.44
C CYS A 191 -3.80 10.51 -4.09
N GLU A 192 -3.18 11.39 -4.89
CA GLU A 192 -1.95 12.11 -4.60
C GLU A 192 -2.29 13.58 -4.39
N ILE A 193 -1.97 14.15 -3.23
CA ILE A 193 -2.21 15.55 -2.88
C ILE A 193 -0.86 16.24 -2.77
N SER A 194 -0.68 17.33 -3.51
CA SER A 194 0.55 18.13 -3.59
C SER A 194 0.18 19.62 -3.59
N GLY A 195 0.03 20.20 -2.40
CA GLY A 195 -0.47 21.56 -2.25
C GLY A 195 -1.86 21.74 -2.88
N LYS A 196 -1.95 22.58 -3.92
CA LYS A 196 -3.20 22.88 -4.64
C LYS A 196 -3.57 21.85 -5.71
N LEU A 197 -2.71 20.86 -5.96
CA LEU A 197 -2.91 19.83 -6.98
C LEU A 197 -3.32 18.51 -6.35
N ILE A 198 -4.38 17.90 -6.86
CA ILE A 198 -4.86 16.58 -6.43
C ILE A 198 -5.02 15.69 -7.65
N LYS A 199 -4.22 14.63 -7.75
CA LYS A 199 -4.52 13.53 -8.68
C LYS A 199 -5.38 12.52 -7.95
N TYR A 200 -6.38 11.98 -8.63
CA TYR A 200 -7.26 11.00 -8.04
C TYR A 200 -7.62 9.89 -9.01
N TYR A 201 -8.10 8.79 -8.45
CA TYR A 201 -8.86 7.75 -9.14
C TYR A 201 -10.12 7.44 -8.35
N HIS A 202 -11.25 7.41 -9.06
CA HIS A 202 -12.56 7.03 -8.54
C HIS A 202 -13.12 5.84 -9.33
N LYS A 203 -13.74 4.88 -8.65
CA LYS A 203 -14.40 3.73 -9.32
C LYS A 203 -15.74 4.09 -9.96
N GLU A 204 -16.36 5.18 -9.52
CA GLU A 204 -17.64 5.71 -10.00
C GLU A 204 -17.73 7.20 -9.63
N GLN A 205 -18.64 7.93 -10.27
CA GLN A 205 -18.86 9.34 -9.96
C GLN A 205 -19.31 9.54 -8.51
N ALA A 206 -18.72 10.50 -7.80
CA ALA A 206 -19.00 10.73 -6.39
C ALA A 206 -18.92 12.20 -5.97
N ASP A 207 -19.58 12.52 -4.87
CA ASP A 207 -19.38 13.79 -4.18
C ASP A 207 -18.08 13.73 -3.37
N VAL A 208 -17.27 14.76 -3.52
CA VAL A 208 -15.97 14.91 -2.84
C VAL A 208 -15.92 16.25 -2.13
N ILE A 209 -15.44 16.23 -0.90
CA ILE A 209 -15.20 17.40 -0.07
C ILE A 209 -13.69 17.59 0.03
N ILE A 210 -13.18 18.77 -0.30
CA ILE A 210 -11.76 19.07 -0.27
C ILE A 210 -11.54 20.26 0.66
N GLY A 211 -10.66 20.12 1.65
CA GLY A 211 -10.32 21.24 2.52
C GLY A 211 -9.51 22.30 1.78
N VAL A 212 -9.83 23.56 2.02
CA VAL A 212 -9.17 24.71 1.40
C VAL A 212 -8.90 25.79 2.44
N GLU A 213 -7.90 26.64 2.21
CA GLU A 213 -7.55 27.70 3.18
C GLU A 213 -8.51 28.88 3.13
N LYS A 214 -9.09 29.12 1.94
CA LYS A 214 -10.07 30.16 1.65
C LYS A 214 -10.87 29.79 0.41
N GLU A 215 -11.88 30.58 0.11
CA GLU A 215 -12.68 30.45 -1.11
C GLU A 215 -11.78 30.46 -2.36
N PRO A 216 -11.80 29.40 -3.19
CA PRO A 216 -11.03 29.37 -4.43
C PRO A 216 -11.56 30.38 -5.45
N ALA A 217 -10.68 31.01 -6.20
CA ALA A 217 -11.03 31.81 -7.37
C ALA A 217 -11.52 30.94 -8.53
N SER A 218 -10.93 29.74 -8.70
CA SER A 218 -11.38 28.76 -9.69
C SER A 218 -10.93 27.34 -9.32
N VAL A 219 -11.60 26.35 -9.92
CA VAL A 219 -11.26 24.94 -9.81
C VAL A 219 -11.15 24.37 -11.22
N LEU A 220 -10.03 23.72 -11.52
CA LEU A 220 -9.78 23.08 -12.81
C LEU A 220 -9.82 21.57 -12.62
N LEU A 221 -10.48 20.88 -13.54
CA LEU A 221 -10.42 19.43 -13.71
C LEU A 221 -9.81 19.11 -15.07
N ASN A 222 -8.71 18.36 -15.05
CA ASN A 222 -7.97 17.97 -16.26
C ASN A 222 -7.61 19.19 -17.14
N GLY A 223 -7.23 20.30 -16.49
CA GLY A 223 -6.85 21.56 -17.14
C GLY A 223 -8.00 22.45 -17.59
N SER A 224 -9.25 22.00 -17.49
CA SER A 224 -10.44 22.80 -17.84
C SER A 224 -11.12 23.32 -16.57
N GLU A 225 -11.51 24.59 -16.57
CA GLU A 225 -12.30 25.16 -15.49
C GLU A 225 -13.67 24.48 -15.41
N ILE A 226 -14.11 24.17 -14.20
CA ILE A 226 -15.39 23.51 -13.95
C ILE A 226 -16.29 24.35 -13.06
N THR A 227 -17.58 24.30 -13.35
CA THR A 227 -18.63 24.95 -12.57
C THR A 227 -19.36 23.92 -11.70
N GLY A 228 -20.15 24.38 -10.72
CA GLY A 228 -20.98 23.50 -9.88
C GLY A 228 -20.32 22.99 -8.60
N TRP A 229 -19.07 23.38 -8.30
CA TRP A 229 -18.53 23.26 -6.95
C TRP A 229 -19.12 24.34 -6.04
N ARG A 230 -19.15 24.09 -4.73
CA ARG A 230 -19.67 25.03 -3.71
C ARG A 230 -18.68 25.18 -2.57
N TYR A 231 -18.38 26.41 -2.19
CA TYR A 231 -17.56 26.71 -1.02
C TYR A 231 -18.42 26.77 0.24
N ASP A 232 -18.03 26.00 1.26
CA ASP A 232 -18.54 26.11 2.62
C ASP A 232 -17.56 26.93 3.47
N LYS A 233 -17.92 28.19 3.73
CA LYS A 233 -17.13 29.12 4.53
C LYS A 233 -16.98 28.67 5.99
N ASN A 234 -17.98 27.99 6.56
CA ASN A 234 -17.93 27.57 7.96
C ASN A 234 -17.01 26.36 8.14
N GLY A 235 -17.04 25.45 7.17
CA GLY A 235 -16.21 24.24 7.18
C GLY A 235 -14.85 24.39 6.52
N GLY A 236 -14.55 25.51 5.85
CA GLY A 236 -13.28 25.72 5.14
C GLY A 236 -13.02 24.68 4.05
N ASN A 237 -14.05 24.35 3.25
CA ASN A 237 -13.96 23.29 2.27
C ASN A 237 -14.77 23.61 1.01
N ILE A 238 -14.45 22.94 -0.09
CA ILE A 238 -15.29 22.90 -1.29
C ILE A 238 -15.95 21.53 -1.43
N LYS A 239 -17.21 21.51 -1.86
CA LYS A 239 -17.89 20.32 -2.33
C LYS A 239 -17.93 20.31 -3.85
N ILE A 240 -17.51 19.21 -4.46
CA ILE A 240 -17.40 19.03 -5.91
C ILE A 240 -17.81 17.61 -6.29
N LYS A 241 -18.42 17.43 -7.47
CA LYS A 241 -18.72 16.11 -8.01
C LYS A 241 -17.61 15.68 -8.96
N LEU A 242 -16.88 14.61 -8.63
CA LEU A 242 -15.80 14.09 -9.47
C LEU A 242 -16.29 12.93 -10.33
N PRO A 243 -15.94 12.89 -11.64
CA PRO A 243 -16.27 11.77 -12.51
C PRO A 243 -15.54 10.49 -12.08
N GLU A 244 -16.03 9.37 -12.62
CA GLU A 244 -15.33 8.09 -12.60
C GLU A 244 -13.98 8.18 -13.34
N GLY A 245 -13.02 7.37 -12.91
CA GLY A 245 -11.72 7.22 -13.54
C GLY A 245 -10.64 8.11 -12.91
N GLU A 246 -9.57 8.30 -13.67
CA GLU A 246 -8.45 9.15 -13.26
C GLU A 246 -8.73 10.62 -13.58
N GLY A 247 -8.31 11.51 -12.69
CA GLY A 247 -8.38 12.94 -12.93
C GLY A 247 -7.35 13.74 -12.13
N THR A 248 -7.14 14.98 -12.57
CA THR A 248 -6.29 15.96 -11.89
C THR A 248 -7.09 17.21 -11.59
N LEU A 249 -7.18 17.57 -10.31
CA LEU A 249 -7.75 18.82 -9.83
C LEU A 249 -6.65 19.82 -9.53
N ILE A 250 -6.91 21.08 -9.85
CA ILE A 250 -6.11 22.22 -9.42
C ILE A 250 -7.06 23.24 -8.78
N ILE A 251 -6.79 23.60 -7.52
CA ILE A 251 -7.60 24.54 -6.75
C ILE A 251 -6.87 25.88 -6.67
N ASN A 252 -7.31 26.87 -7.43
CA ASN A 252 -6.71 28.19 -7.44
C ASN A 252 -7.27 29.03 -6.30
N GLN A 253 -6.52 29.13 -5.21
CA GLN A 253 -6.77 30.06 -4.10
C GLN A 253 -6.03 31.37 -4.30
#